data_AF-A0AAD3DDE4-F1
#
_entry.id   AF-A0AAD3DDE4-F1
#
_cell.length_a   1.000
_cell.length_b   1.000
_cell.length_c   1.000
_cell.angle_alpha   90.00
_cell.angle_beta   90.00
_cell.angle_gamma   90.00
#
_symmetry.space_group_name_H-M   'P 1'
#
loop_
_entity.id
_entity.type
_entity.pdbx_description
1 polymer ?
#
loop_
_entity_poly.entity_id
_entity_poly.type
_entity_poly.pdbx_seq_one_letter_code
_entity_poly.pdbx_strand_id
1 'polypeptide(L)'
;MATALCQGPSARMIRRPAFGALAVQPLPSILPRASRATVRTQAANTDAGAAGVAAIAVGLPANVIMLWSEWTLKTTGSGLPPGPGGALGAAEGVSYLAVLAIVAWSAYTKATTGSGLPAGPAGLLGAVEGCSYLAVLAGVVVFALKYLS
;
A
#
# COMPACT_ATOMS: atom_id res chain seq x y z
N MET A 1 -70.51 7.44 -42.31
CA MET A 1 -71.03 8.74 -42.78
C MET A 1 -71.67 9.44 -41.60
N ALA A 2 -71.36 10.74 -41.44
CA ALA A 2 -71.93 11.71 -40.50
C ALA A 2 -71.56 11.57 -39.00
N THR A 3 -71.30 12.62 -38.22
CA THR A 3 -70.87 14.02 -38.40
C THR A 3 -70.46 14.47 -37.00
N ALA A 4 -69.38 15.26 -36.87
CA ALA A 4 -68.97 15.90 -35.63
C ALA A 4 -69.88 17.08 -35.27
N LEU A 5 -70.25 17.21 -33.98
CA LEU A 5 -70.70 18.46 -33.33
C LEU A 5 -70.23 18.37 -31.86
N CYS A 6 -69.14 19.02 -31.44
CA CYS A 6 -69.05 20.43 -31.07
C CYS A 6 -70.01 20.80 -29.92
N GLN A 7 -69.55 20.76 -28.66
CA GLN A 7 -69.92 21.69 -27.58
C GLN A 7 -68.86 21.68 -26.45
N GLY A 8 -68.17 22.79 -26.25
CA GLY A 8 -67.77 23.27 -24.92
C GLY A 8 -68.47 24.61 -24.66
N PRO A 9 -68.20 25.36 -23.59
CA PRO A 9 -67.58 25.02 -22.30
C PRO A 9 -68.57 25.24 -21.13
N SER A 10 -68.33 24.64 -19.96
CA SER A 10 -68.97 25.10 -18.73
C SER A 10 -67.97 25.06 -17.58
N ALA A 11 -67.46 26.25 -17.29
CA ALA A 11 -66.61 26.55 -16.16
C ALA A 11 -67.27 26.09 -14.86
N ARG A 12 -66.69 25.08 -14.22
CA ARG A 12 -66.98 24.77 -12.83
C ARG A 12 -65.70 24.85 -12.02
N MET A 13 -65.50 26.07 -11.54
CA MET A 13 -65.12 26.38 -10.17
C MET A 13 -63.85 25.70 -9.66
N ILE A 14 -62.76 26.44 -9.84
CA ILE A 14 -61.53 26.39 -9.06
C ILE A 14 -61.88 26.26 -7.56
N ARG A 15 -61.64 25.08 -6.99
CA ARG A 15 -61.41 24.90 -5.56
C ARG A 15 -59.96 24.44 -5.41
N ARG A 16 -59.08 25.39 -5.09
CA ARG A 16 -57.73 25.12 -4.61
C ARG A 16 -57.87 24.69 -3.14
N PRO A 17 -57.66 23.42 -2.76
CA PRO A 17 -57.42 23.13 -1.38
C PRO A 17 -56.02 23.66 -1.01
N ALA A 18 -56.06 24.59 -0.06
CA ALA A 18 -55.06 24.94 0.94
C ALA A 18 -53.62 24.46 0.71
N PHE A 19 -52.73 25.46 0.72
CA PHE A 19 -51.39 25.38 1.31
C PHE A 19 -51.47 24.65 2.66
N GLY A 20 -51.35 23.33 2.63
CA GLY A 20 -51.06 22.51 3.78
C GLY A 20 -49.54 22.52 3.95
N ALA A 21 -49.10 23.12 5.05
CA ALA A 21 -47.73 23.10 5.51
C ALA A 21 -47.16 21.67 5.42
N LEU A 22 -46.35 21.42 4.38
CA LEU A 22 -45.52 20.23 4.32
C LEU A 22 -44.45 20.43 5.37
N ALA A 23 -44.65 19.82 6.53
CA ALA A 23 -43.64 19.70 7.56
C ALA A 23 -42.35 19.20 6.89
N VAL A 24 -41.33 20.06 6.90
CA VAL A 24 -39.95 19.66 6.62
C VAL A 24 -39.61 18.65 7.71
N GLN A 25 -39.73 17.37 7.41
CA GLN A 25 -39.19 16.33 8.26
C GLN A 25 -37.66 16.45 8.19
N PRO A 26 -36.95 16.70 9.29
CA PRO A 26 -35.51 16.53 9.29
C PRO A 26 -35.26 15.04 9.05
N LEU A 27 -34.60 14.74 7.92
CA LEU A 27 -34.16 13.40 7.58
C LEU A 27 -33.41 12.82 8.80
N PRO A 28 -33.76 11.62 9.28
CA PRO A 28 -32.97 11.00 10.33
C PRO A 28 -31.58 10.76 9.76
N SER A 29 -30.60 11.50 10.25
CA SER A 29 -29.18 11.31 9.97
C SER A 29 -28.71 10.02 10.63
N ILE A 30 -29.18 8.88 10.10
CA ILE A 30 -28.73 7.54 10.39
C ILE A 30 -27.80 7.14 9.23
N LEU A 31 -26.70 7.87 9.09
CA LEU A 31 -25.52 7.32 8.46
C LEU A 31 -24.50 7.18 9.59
N PRO A 32 -24.11 5.96 9.97
CA PRO A 32 -23.05 5.78 10.94
C PRO A 32 -21.77 6.39 10.38
N ARG A 33 -21.44 7.55 10.94
CA ARG A 33 -20.10 8.01 11.33
C ARG A 33 -19.01 7.04 10.86
N ALA A 34 -18.18 7.54 9.95
CA ALA A 34 -16.84 7.06 9.63
C ALA A 34 -16.70 5.54 9.69
N SER A 35 -16.65 4.90 8.52
CA SER A 35 -16.03 3.59 8.34
C SER A 35 -14.60 3.68 8.88
N ARG A 36 -14.49 3.49 10.19
CA ARG A 36 -13.29 3.14 10.93
C ARG A 36 -12.79 1.93 10.17
N ALA A 37 -11.74 2.14 9.38
CA ALA A 37 -11.00 1.07 8.77
C ALA A 37 -10.87 0.01 9.84
N THR A 38 -11.55 -1.11 9.63
CA THR A 38 -11.42 -2.26 10.50
C THR A 38 -10.01 -2.72 10.17
N VAL A 39 -9.03 -2.22 10.92
CA VAL A 39 -7.71 -2.81 11.00
C VAL A 39 -8.00 -4.21 11.52
N ARG A 40 -8.15 -5.14 10.57
CA ARG A 40 -8.13 -6.57 10.84
C ARG A 40 -6.71 -6.78 11.37
N THR A 41 -6.55 -6.71 12.69
CA THR A 41 -5.46 -7.42 13.36
C THR A 41 -5.79 -8.90 13.18
N GLN A 42 -5.50 -9.40 11.98
CA GLN A 42 -5.55 -10.82 11.70
C GLN A 42 -4.51 -11.45 12.61
N ALA A 43 -5.01 -12.37 13.44
CA ALA A 43 -4.28 -12.98 14.52
C ALA A 43 -2.92 -13.48 14.04
N ALA A 44 -1.89 -13.01 14.73
CA ALA A 44 -0.53 -13.50 14.62
C ALA A 44 -0.52 -15.03 14.76
N ASN A 45 0.37 -15.68 13.99
CA ASN A 45 0.69 -17.11 13.97
C ASN A 45 -0.04 -17.97 12.92
N THR A 46 0.14 -17.70 11.62
CA THR A 46 0.32 -18.77 10.60
C THR A 46 0.71 -18.27 9.19
N ASP A 47 0.45 -17.01 8.82
CA ASP A 47 0.47 -16.60 7.40
C ASP A 47 1.86 -16.37 6.78
N ALA A 48 2.87 -16.04 7.59
CA ALA A 48 4.24 -15.81 7.10
C ALA A 48 5.00 -17.13 6.86
N GLY A 49 4.61 -18.22 7.54
CA GLY A 49 5.35 -19.48 7.56
C GLY A 49 6.82 -19.33 8.01
N ALA A 50 7.58 -20.42 7.92
CA ALA A 50 9.02 -20.39 8.21
C ALA A 50 9.78 -19.42 7.29
N ALA A 51 9.34 -19.30 6.04
CA ALA A 51 9.99 -18.47 5.03
C ALA A 51 9.84 -16.97 5.34
N GLY A 52 8.69 -16.53 5.85
CA GLY A 52 8.51 -15.14 6.28
C GLY A 52 9.29 -14.80 7.55
N VAL A 53 9.41 -15.75 8.49
CA VAL A 53 10.29 -15.56 9.68
C VAL A 53 11.76 -15.48 9.24
N ALA A 54 12.20 -16.33 8.31
CA ALA A 54 13.54 -16.27 7.75
C ALA A 54 13.79 -14.96 7.00
N ALA A 55 12.82 -14.49 6.22
CA ALA A 55 12.89 -13.20 5.54
C ALA A 55 12.99 -12.03 6.52
N ILE A 56 12.33 -12.10 7.68
CA ILE A 56 12.50 -11.10 8.75
C ILE A 56 13.91 -11.17 9.34
N ALA A 57 14.35 -12.37 9.73
CA ALA A 57 15.62 -12.60 10.41
C ALA A 57 16.83 -12.19 9.55
N VAL A 58 16.76 -12.41 8.24
CA VAL A 58 17.83 -12.04 7.30
C VAL A 58 17.62 -10.63 6.73
N GLY A 59 16.38 -10.25 6.41
CA GLY A 59 16.06 -9.01 5.72
C GLY A 59 16.28 -7.76 6.56
N LEU A 60 16.01 -7.80 7.87
CA LEU A 60 16.28 -6.65 8.75
C LEU A 60 17.78 -6.29 8.81
N PRO A 61 18.70 -7.21 9.17
CA PRO A 61 20.13 -6.89 9.16
C PRO A 61 20.63 -6.60 7.75
N ALA A 62 20.14 -7.31 6.72
CA ALA A 62 20.54 -7.06 5.33
C ALA A 62 20.21 -5.63 4.86
N ASN A 63 19.00 -5.13 5.17
CA ASN A 63 18.62 -3.76 4.84
C ASN A 63 19.54 -2.72 5.51
N VAL A 64 19.92 -2.94 6.78
CA VAL A 64 20.84 -2.03 7.50
C VAL A 64 22.24 -2.05 6.87
N ILE A 65 22.76 -3.24 6.54
CA ILE A 65 24.08 -3.39 5.92
C ILE A 65 24.10 -2.74 4.53
N MET A 66 23.07 -2.98 3.71
CA MET A 66 22.99 -2.43 2.35
C MET A 66 22.90 -0.90 2.36
N LEU A 67 22.03 -0.33 3.21
CA LEU A 67 21.93 1.13 3.36
C LEU A 67 23.22 1.76 3.89
N TRP A 68 23.93 1.08 4.79
CA TRP A 68 25.23 1.55 5.27
C TRP A 68 26.31 1.48 4.18
N SER A 69 26.30 0.42 3.36
CA SER A 69 27.15 0.31 2.17
C SER A 69 26.92 1.48 1.21
N GLU A 70 25.66 1.75 0.85
CA GLU A 70 25.29 2.85 -0.05
C GLU A 70 25.68 4.23 0.51
N TRP A 71 25.50 4.43 1.82
CA TRP A 71 25.95 5.67 2.48
C TRP A 71 27.47 5.83 2.42
N THR A 72 28.21 4.75 2.64
CA THR A 72 29.67 4.73 2.57
C THR A 72 30.14 4.99 1.14
N LEU A 73 29.50 4.38 0.14
CA LEU A 73 29.78 4.60 -1.27
C LEU A 73 29.52 6.05 -1.68
N LYS A 74 28.42 6.64 -1.20
CA LYS A 74 28.09 8.06 -1.43
C LYS A 74 29.08 9.02 -0.79
N THR A 75 29.59 8.73 0.40
CA THR A 75 30.42 9.67 1.18
C THR A 75 31.92 9.52 0.95
N THR A 76 32.39 8.29 0.76
CA THR A 76 33.82 7.97 0.60
C THR A 76 34.20 7.63 -0.84
N GLY A 77 33.22 7.27 -1.68
CA GLY A 77 33.47 6.80 -3.04
C GLY A 77 33.82 5.31 -3.15
N SER A 78 33.87 4.59 -2.02
CA SER A 78 34.17 3.15 -1.95
C SER A 78 33.10 2.40 -1.17
N GLY A 79 32.92 1.11 -1.45
CA GLY A 79 32.04 0.22 -0.66
C GLY A 79 32.57 0.00 0.77
N LEU A 80 31.86 -0.83 1.54
CA LEU A 80 32.31 -1.13 2.92
C LEU A 80 33.71 -1.78 2.88
N PRO A 81 34.60 -1.43 3.84
CA PRO A 81 35.89 -2.10 3.92
C PRO A 81 35.67 -3.61 4.13
N PRO A 82 36.49 -4.49 3.53
CA PRO A 82 36.24 -5.94 3.56
C PRO A 82 36.23 -6.54 4.98
N GLY A 83 36.81 -5.83 5.96
CA GLY A 83 36.93 -6.28 7.35
C GLY A 83 37.95 -7.42 7.50
N PRO A 84 38.25 -7.84 8.75
CA PRO A 84 39.15 -8.96 9.00
C PRO A 84 38.67 -10.23 8.28
N GLY A 85 39.53 -10.83 7.46
CA GLY A 85 39.20 -12.04 6.70
C GLY A 85 38.14 -11.85 5.60
N GLY A 86 37.78 -10.62 5.23
CA GLY A 86 36.77 -10.37 4.18
C GLY A 86 35.32 -10.55 4.63
N ALA A 87 35.08 -10.74 5.92
CA ALA A 87 33.75 -11.04 6.45
C ALA A 87 32.73 -9.91 6.22
N LEU A 88 33.16 -8.64 6.31
CA LEU A 88 32.25 -7.51 6.10
C LEU A 88 31.91 -7.35 4.61
N GLY A 89 32.88 -7.56 3.72
CA GLY A 89 32.63 -7.56 2.28
C GLY A 89 31.72 -8.71 1.83
N ALA A 90 31.88 -9.89 2.44
CA ALA A 90 30.97 -11.01 2.20
C ALA A 90 29.55 -10.71 2.71
N ALA A 91 29.43 -10.12 3.92
CA ALA A 91 28.15 -9.73 4.47
C ALA A 91 27.45 -8.65 3.62
N GLU A 92 28.21 -7.70 3.08
CA GLU A 92 27.74 -6.71 2.11
C GLU A 92 27.16 -7.41 0.88
N GLY A 93 27.92 -8.29 0.22
CA GLY A 93 27.44 -9.03 -0.95
C GLY A 93 26.19 -9.87 -0.68
N VAL A 94 26.15 -10.61 0.44
CA VAL A 94 24.99 -11.40 0.85
C VAL A 94 23.79 -10.50 1.15
N SER A 95 24.01 -9.31 1.72
CA SER A 95 22.92 -8.37 2.00
C SER A 95 22.23 -7.89 0.73
N TYR A 96 22.98 -7.57 -0.33
CA TYR A 96 22.40 -7.22 -1.64
C TYR A 96 21.56 -8.36 -2.21
N LEU A 97 22.07 -9.60 -2.15
CA LEU A 97 21.32 -10.76 -2.63
C LEU A 97 20.04 -11.02 -1.82
N ALA A 98 20.10 -10.89 -0.50
CA ALA A 98 18.94 -11.06 0.37
C ALA A 98 17.87 -10.00 0.11
N VAL A 99 18.27 -8.73 -0.01
CA VAL A 99 17.34 -7.63 -0.30
C VAL A 99 16.72 -7.79 -1.69
N LEU A 100 17.52 -8.11 -2.72
CA LEU A 100 17.00 -8.38 -4.06
C LEU A 100 16.07 -9.58 -4.09
N ALA A 101 16.36 -10.65 -3.33
CA ALA A 101 15.47 -11.80 -3.23
C ALA A 101 14.12 -11.44 -2.59
N ILE A 102 14.11 -10.61 -1.54
CA ILE A 102 12.89 -10.12 -0.88
C ILE A 102 12.08 -9.25 -1.84
N VAL A 103 12.73 -8.34 -2.57
CA VAL A 103 12.06 -7.48 -3.56
C VAL A 103 11.52 -8.32 -4.72
N ALA A 104 12.29 -9.26 -5.24
CA ALA A 104 11.85 -10.16 -6.31
C ALA A 104 10.67 -11.02 -5.87
N TRP A 105 10.71 -11.56 -4.66
CA TRP A 105 9.59 -12.33 -4.10
C TRP A 105 8.35 -11.45 -3.92
N SER A 106 8.49 -10.27 -3.33
CA SER A 106 7.40 -9.30 -3.22
C SER A 106 6.80 -8.95 -4.59
N ALA A 107 7.64 -8.68 -5.60
CA ALA A 107 7.17 -8.38 -6.95
C ALA A 107 6.44 -9.58 -7.58
N TYR A 108 6.96 -10.79 -7.39
CA TYR A 108 6.33 -12.03 -7.86
C TYR A 108 4.97 -12.26 -7.20
N THR A 109 4.84 -12.09 -5.87
CA THR A 109 3.54 -12.24 -5.19
C THR A 109 2.57 -11.15 -5.61
N LYS A 110 3.03 -9.91 -5.79
CA LYS A 110 2.18 -8.83 -6.33
C LYS A 110 1.70 -9.15 -7.74
N ALA A 111 2.56 -9.67 -8.60
CA ALA A 111 2.20 -10.01 -9.97
C ALA A 111 1.22 -11.18 -10.06
N THR A 112 1.30 -12.15 -9.14
CA THR A 112 0.49 -13.38 -9.18
C THR A 112 -0.79 -13.31 -8.36
N THR A 113 -0.77 -12.61 -7.23
CA THR A 113 -1.88 -12.55 -6.26
C THR A 113 -2.52 -11.16 -6.15
N GLY A 114 -1.89 -10.13 -6.71
CA GLY A 114 -2.31 -8.73 -6.53
C GLY A 114 -1.94 -8.14 -5.17
N SER A 115 -1.30 -8.91 -4.27
CA SER A 115 -0.90 -8.47 -2.92
C SER A 115 0.60 -8.68 -2.70
N GLY A 116 1.19 -7.88 -1.79
CA GLY A 116 2.61 -7.96 -1.39
C GLY A 116 3.00 -9.27 -0.69
N LEU A 117 4.06 -9.24 0.10
CA LEU A 117 4.38 -10.40 0.94
C LEU A 117 3.28 -10.63 1.99
N PRO A 118 3.10 -11.87 2.46
CA PRO A 118 2.13 -12.17 3.53
C PRO A 118 2.34 -11.31 4.79
N ALA A 119 1.31 -11.19 5.61
CA ALA A 119 1.43 -10.48 6.87
C ALA A 119 2.38 -11.21 7.83
N GLY A 120 3.53 -10.58 8.12
CA GLY A 120 4.51 -11.07 9.08
C GLY A 120 4.07 -10.87 10.54
N PRO A 121 4.65 -11.61 11.50
CA PRO A 121 4.48 -11.33 12.93
C PRO A 121 4.76 -9.85 13.22
N ALA A 122 3.85 -9.20 13.95
CA ALA A 122 3.91 -7.76 14.26
C ALA A 122 4.06 -6.82 13.05
N GLY A 123 3.75 -7.28 11.82
CA GLY A 123 3.94 -6.49 10.60
C GLY A 123 5.39 -6.37 10.13
N LEU A 124 6.33 -7.11 10.76
CA LEU A 124 7.76 -6.99 10.46
C LEU A 124 8.12 -7.36 9.02
N LEU A 125 7.44 -8.36 8.44
CA LEU A 125 7.68 -8.74 7.05
C LEU A 125 7.31 -7.63 6.07
N GLY A 126 6.24 -6.87 6.36
CA GLY A 126 5.86 -5.70 5.58
C GLY A 126 6.87 -4.55 5.75
N ALA A 127 7.41 -4.36 6.95
CA ALA A 127 8.48 -3.39 7.19
C ALA A 127 9.75 -3.76 6.42
N VAL A 128 10.13 -5.04 6.42
CA VAL A 128 11.25 -5.56 5.64
C VAL A 128 11.04 -5.34 4.15
N GLU A 129 9.85 -5.66 3.63
CA GLU A 129 9.49 -5.39 2.22
C GLU A 129 9.67 -3.91 1.87
N GLY A 130 9.08 -3.01 2.66
CA GLY A 130 9.17 -1.57 2.43
C GLY A 130 10.60 -1.04 2.48
N CYS A 131 11.36 -1.41 3.52
CA CYS A 131 12.77 -1.05 3.65
C CYS A 131 13.60 -1.58 2.47
N SER A 132 13.31 -2.78 1.98
CA SER A 132 14.00 -3.38 0.85
C SER A 132 13.76 -2.64 -0.47
N TYR A 133 12.54 -2.18 -0.75
CA TYR A 133 12.29 -1.30 -1.90
C TYR A 133 13.02 0.04 -1.78
N LEU A 134 13.00 0.65 -0.59
CA LEU A 134 13.69 1.92 -0.36
C LEU A 134 15.20 1.78 -0.51
N ALA A 135 15.77 0.68 -0.01
CA ALA A 135 17.19 0.44 -0.10
C ALA A 135 17.61 0.17 -1.57
N VAL A 136 16.85 -0.63 -2.34
CA VAL A 136 17.10 -0.77 -3.79
C VAL A 136 17.03 0.58 -4.51
N LEU A 137 16.03 1.41 -4.19
CA LEU A 137 15.91 2.75 -4.76
C LEU A 137 17.12 3.63 -4.40
N ALA A 138 17.57 3.60 -3.13
CA ALA A 138 18.74 4.33 -2.69
C ALA A 138 20.01 3.87 -3.42
N GLY A 139 20.22 2.56 -3.60
CA GLY A 139 21.29 2.01 -4.40
C GLY A 139 21.27 2.49 -5.86
N VAL A 140 20.10 2.50 -6.52
CA VAL A 140 19.95 3.06 -7.87
C VAL A 140 20.31 4.54 -7.92
N VAL A 141 19.86 5.32 -6.95
CA VAL A 141 20.16 6.76 -6.87
C VAL A 141 21.65 7.01 -6.62
N VAL A 142 22.26 6.33 -5.66
CA VAL A 142 23.69 6.47 -5.36
C VAL A 142 24.54 6.02 -6.54
N PHE A 143 24.16 4.95 -7.22
CA PHE A 143 24.81 4.49 -8.45
C PHE A 143 24.74 5.56 -9.55
N ALA A 144 23.57 6.14 -9.80
CA ALA A 144 23.42 7.21 -10.79
C ALA A 144 24.27 8.44 -10.44
N LEU A 145 24.27 8.88 -9.17
CA LEU A 145 25.11 9.99 -8.72
C LEU A 145 26.61 9.72 -8.82
N LYS A 146 27.04 8.46 -8.78
CA LYS A 146 28.46 8.09 -8.80
C LYS A 146 29.00 7.84 -10.21
N TYR A 147 28.20 7.22 -11.07
CA TYR A 147 28.64 6.73 -12.38
C TYR A 147 28.07 7.50 -13.57
N LEU A 148 26.99 8.28 -13.37
CA LEU A 148 26.37 9.11 -14.42
C LEU A 148 26.63 10.61 -14.22
N SER A 149 27.25 11.02 -13.10
CA SER A 149 27.63 12.42 -12.79
C SER A 149 29.13 12.61 -12.87
#